data_AF-A0A497IH81-F1
#
_entry.id   AF-A0A497IH81-F1
#
_cell.length_a   1.000
_cell.length_b   1.000
_cell.length_c   1.000
_cell.angle_alpha   90.00
_cell.angle_beta   90.00
_cell.angle_gamma   90.00
#
_symmetry.space_group_name_H-M   'P 1'
#
loop_
_entity.id
_entity.type
_entity.pdbx_description
1 polymer ?
#
loop_
_entity_poly.entity_id
_entity_poly.type
_entity_poly.pdbx_seq_one_letter_code
_entity_poly.pdbx_strand_id
1 'polypeptide(L)'
;MIPYLDRYVDVAKRLGYCVTVVTNGFFPDTALHSGADFIEVSLDYWGEKQEQSRRVKGLWRRITYLLEEGRRNILEEGEVKVVVRATLFDDNFQDILKIHQRYPEIPILVMPVRGYIVKPKKEELEALEELDNVYVANNCPAGISSFVIAPGLNPEKELDVLACIFYRKLLGRLRDFTKEELEKILKEGRKLPRFPCEK
;
A
#
# COMPACT_ATOMS: atom_id res chain seq x y z
N MET A 1 -9.18 10.54 6.67
CA MET A 1 -9.21 9.16 7.17
C MET A 1 -10.63 8.65 7.08
N ILE A 2 -10.84 7.38 6.77
CA ILE A 2 -12.18 6.79 6.65
C ILE A 2 -12.82 6.80 8.05
N PRO A 3 -13.98 7.44 8.26
CA PRO A 3 -14.70 7.36 9.52
C PRO A 3 -15.04 5.91 9.86
N TYR A 4 -14.98 5.54 11.14
CA TYR A 4 -15.31 4.19 11.62
C TYR A 4 -14.45 3.07 11.00
N LEU A 5 -13.18 3.34 10.72
CA LEU A 5 -12.23 2.37 10.16
C LEU A 5 -12.23 1.04 10.94
N ASP A 6 -12.23 1.13 12.28
CA ASP A 6 -12.32 0.01 13.21
C ASP A 6 -13.52 -0.91 12.92
N ARG A 7 -14.68 -0.34 12.59
CA ARG A 7 -15.89 -1.11 12.28
C ARG A 7 -15.78 -1.85 10.95
N TYR A 8 -15.20 -1.22 9.93
CA TYR A 8 -14.96 -1.89 8.64
C TYR A 8 -13.99 -3.07 8.80
N VAL A 9 -12.94 -2.88 9.60
CA VAL A 9 -11.96 -3.92 9.90
C VAL A 9 -12.62 -5.07 10.67
N ASP A 10 -13.38 -4.79 11.73
CA ASP A 10 -14.08 -5.80 12.53
C ASP A 10 -15.04 -6.64 11.69
N VAL A 11 -15.86 -6.00 10.83
CA VAL A 11 -16.78 -6.73 9.93
C VAL A 11 -16.01 -7.64 8.97
N ALA A 12 -14.94 -7.15 8.34
CA ALA A 12 -14.14 -7.95 7.43
C ALA A 12 -13.48 -9.15 8.13
N LYS A 13 -12.95 -8.97 9.34
CA LYS A 13 -12.34 -10.05 10.13
C LYS A 13 -13.37 -11.09 10.57
N ARG A 14 -14.59 -10.68 10.96
CA ARG A 14 -15.69 -11.62 11.28
C ARG A 14 -16.11 -12.49 10.10
N LEU A 15 -15.91 -12.01 8.87
CA LEU A 15 -16.12 -12.77 7.65
C LEU A 15 -14.92 -13.69 7.28
N GLY A 16 -13.87 -13.70 8.11
CA GLY A 16 -12.70 -14.55 7.92
C GLY A 16 -11.62 -13.96 7.01
N TYR A 17 -11.68 -12.66 6.69
CA TYR A 17 -10.65 -12.01 5.88
C TYR A 17 -9.46 -11.53 6.73
N CYS A 18 -8.27 -11.59 6.14
CA CYS A 18 -7.09 -10.85 6.62
C CYS A 18 -7.17 -9.40 6.13
N VAL A 19 -6.90 -8.45 7.02
CA VAL A 19 -7.11 -7.02 6.78
C VAL A 19 -5.81 -6.26 6.97
N THR A 20 -5.40 -5.57 5.90
CA THR A 20 -4.28 -4.63 5.92
C THR A 20 -4.79 -3.20 5.81
N VAL A 21 -4.31 -2.31 6.69
CA VAL A 21 -4.55 -0.86 6.60
C VAL A 21 -3.33 -0.18 6.00
N VAL A 22 -3.49 0.40 4.81
CA VAL A 22 -2.46 1.22 4.18
C VAL A 22 -2.62 2.68 4.60
N THR A 23 -1.57 3.29 5.13
CA THR A 23 -1.59 4.66 5.67
C THR A 23 -0.37 5.46 5.22
N ASN A 24 -0.53 6.78 5.09
CA ASN A 24 0.61 7.70 4.94
C ASN A 24 1.19 8.14 6.29
N GLY A 25 0.63 7.70 7.41
CA GLY A 25 1.07 8.08 8.76
C GLY A 25 0.48 9.39 9.29
N PHE A 26 -0.51 9.99 8.63
CA PHE A 26 -1.11 11.25 9.12
C PHE A 26 -1.80 11.09 10.48
N PHE A 27 -2.51 9.96 10.70
CA PHE A 27 -3.20 9.63 11.96
C PHE A 27 -2.70 8.25 12.44
N PRO A 28 -1.54 8.20 13.11
CA PRO A 28 -0.89 6.93 13.44
C PRO A 28 -1.70 6.10 14.45
N ASP A 29 -2.28 6.74 15.48
CA ASP A 29 -3.04 6.02 16.51
C ASP A 29 -4.26 5.32 15.91
N THR A 30 -4.97 5.94 14.98
CA THR A 30 -6.11 5.28 14.35
C THR A 30 -5.72 4.08 13.51
N ALA A 31 -4.52 4.07 12.90
CA ALA A 31 -4.01 2.88 12.23
C ALA A 31 -3.67 1.77 13.22
N LEU A 32 -2.94 2.10 14.30
CA LEU A 32 -2.54 1.14 15.35
C LEU A 32 -3.74 0.48 16.05
N HIS A 33 -4.79 1.25 16.30
CA HIS A 33 -6.01 0.80 17.00
C HIS A 33 -7.11 0.33 16.04
N SER A 34 -6.83 0.19 14.74
CA SER A 34 -7.84 -0.22 13.75
C SER A 34 -8.28 -1.69 13.90
N GLY A 35 -7.51 -2.51 14.60
CA GLY A 35 -7.72 -3.96 14.69
C GLY A 35 -7.24 -4.76 13.47
N ALA A 36 -6.57 -4.09 12.52
CA ALA A 36 -5.99 -4.70 11.33
C ALA A 36 -4.87 -5.68 11.69
N ASP A 37 -4.68 -6.68 10.83
CA ASP A 37 -3.61 -7.67 10.96
C ASP A 37 -2.26 -7.05 10.59
N PHE A 38 -2.25 -6.19 9.58
CA PHE A 38 -1.06 -5.45 9.16
C PHE A 38 -1.36 -3.97 8.92
N ILE A 39 -0.34 -3.14 9.15
CA ILE A 39 -0.34 -1.71 8.84
C ILE A 39 0.79 -1.44 7.86
N GLU A 40 0.45 -1.09 6.62
CA GLU A 40 1.42 -0.67 5.62
C GLU A 40 1.60 0.85 5.66
N VAL A 41 2.81 1.29 6.04
CA VAL A 41 3.15 2.71 6.13
C VAL A 41 3.84 3.15 4.85
N SER A 42 3.23 4.09 4.14
CA SER A 42 3.81 4.69 2.94
C SER A 42 4.99 5.58 3.31
N LEU A 43 6.20 5.11 3.04
CA LEU A 43 7.44 5.82 3.33
C LEU A 43 8.42 5.63 2.17
N ASP A 44 8.64 6.71 1.41
CA ASP A 44 9.47 6.66 0.20
C ASP A 44 10.83 7.34 0.42
N TYR A 45 10.93 8.27 1.37
CA TYR A 45 12.14 9.07 1.62
C TYR A 45 12.52 9.07 3.10
N TRP A 46 13.81 9.23 3.42
CA TRP A 46 14.28 9.30 4.80
C TRP A 46 14.19 10.74 5.34
N GLY A 47 13.75 10.90 6.59
CA GLY A 47 13.76 12.18 7.28
C GLY A 47 12.77 13.20 6.72
N GLU A 48 13.15 14.49 6.80
CA GLU A 48 12.30 15.61 6.36
C GLU A 48 11.98 15.59 4.86
N LYS A 49 12.77 14.89 4.03
CA LYS A 49 12.49 14.72 2.60
C LYS A 49 11.11 14.07 2.37
N GLN A 50 10.67 13.17 3.25
CA GLN A 50 9.32 12.58 3.21
C GLN A 50 8.23 13.62 3.48
N GLU A 51 8.46 14.50 4.44
CA GLU A 51 7.51 15.56 4.79
C GLU A 51 7.40 16.61 3.67
N GLN A 52 8.54 16.98 3.08
CA GLN A 52 8.60 17.91 1.95
C GLN A 52 7.90 17.35 0.72
N SER A 53 8.15 16.09 0.36
CA SER A 53 7.53 15.44 -0.80
C SER A 53 6.02 15.29 -0.65
N ARG A 54 5.54 15.01 0.56
CA ARG A 54 4.11 14.85 0.87
C ARG A 54 3.40 16.15 1.25
N ARG A 55 4.15 17.24 1.51
CA ARG A 55 3.65 18.55 1.97
C ARG A 55 2.81 18.46 3.25
N VAL A 56 3.23 17.62 4.21
CA VAL A 56 2.51 17.41 5.47
C VAL A 56 3.43 17.64 6.66
N LYS A 57 3.17 18.70 7.43
CA LYS A 57 4.00 19.06 8.57
C LYS A 57 3.98 18.01 9.69
N GLY A 58 5.14 17.64 10.21
CA GLY A 58 5.32 16.66 11.28
C GLY A 58 5.04 15.23 10.86
N LEU A 59 4.98 14.94 9.56
CA LEU A 59 4.70 13.61 9.04
C LEU A 59 5.79 12.62 9.42
N TRP A 60 7.05 13.04 9.32
CA TRP A 60 8.21 12.20 9.65
C TRP A 60 8.09 11.66 11.08
N ARG A 61 7.85 12.54 12.06
CA ARG A 61 7.69 12.15 13.47
C ARG A 61 6.57 11.11 13.67
N ARG A 62 5.45 11.25 12.97
CA ARG A 62 4.32 10.32 13.09
C ARG A 62 4.62 8.96 12.46
N ILE A 63 5.33 8.95 11.34
CA ILE A 63 5.82 7.72 10.71
C ILE A 63 6.83 7.03 11.62
N THR A 64 7.81 7.77 12.17
CA THR A 64 8.79 7.22 13.12
C THR A 64 8.10 6.57 14.31
N TYR A 65 7.07 7.21 14.87
CA TYR A 65 6.27 6.60 15.93
C TYR A 65 5.64 5.26 15.51
N LEU A 66 5.03 5.17 14.32
CA LEU A 66 4.51 3.89 13.80
C LEU A 66 5.60 2.82 13.66
N LEU A 67 6.80 3.20 13.18
CA LEU A 67 7.90 2.26 13.01
C LEU A 67 8.44 1.78 14.36
N GLU A 68 8.59 2.66 15.35
CA GLU A 68 9.03 2.25 16.69
C GLU A 68 8.01 1.33 17.37
N GLU A 69 6.71 1.58 17.21
CA GLU A 69 5.65 0.66 17.68
C GLU A 69 5.70 -0.69 16.95
N GLY A 70 5.93 -0.67 15.63
CA GLY A 70 6.13 -1.88 14.83
C GLY A 70 7.31 -2.71 15.29
N ARG A 71 8.46 -2.06 15.47
CA ARG A 71 9.68 -2.65 16.01
C ARG A 71 9.45 -3.27 17.38
N ARG A 72 8.78 -2.55 18.28
CA ARG A 72 8.45 -3.04 19.62
C ARG A 72 7.65 -4.34 19.56
N ASN A 73 6.59 -4.40 18.75
CA ASN A 73 5.79 -5.62 18.57
C ASN A 73 6.64 -6.80 18.08
N ILE A 74 7.56 -6.58 17.14
CA ILE A 74 8.43 -7.64 16.62
C ILE A 74 9.40 -8.11 17.70
N LEU A 75 10.03 -7.20 18.43
CA LEU A 75 11.08 -7.54 19.41
C LEU A 75 10.52 -8.14 20.71
N GLU A 76 9.33 -7.70 21.14
CA GLU A 76 8.73 -8.12 22.41
C GLU A 76 7.73 -9.28 22.23
N GLU A 77 6.99 -9.29 21.13
CA GLU A 77 5.87 -10.23 20.90
C GLU A 77 6.13 -11.19 19.74
N GLY A 78 7.15 -10.94 18.92
CA GLY A 78 7.44 -11.73 17.71
C GLY A 78 6.45 -11.49 16.57
N GLU A 79 5.62 -10.45 16.65
CA GLU A 79 4.55 -10.17 15.69
C GLU A 79 4.90 -9.01 14.76
N VAL A 80 4.82 -9.27 13.45
CA VAL A 80 4.96 -8.23 12.42
C VAL A 80 3.62 -7.54 12.23
N LYS A 81 3.42 -6.40 12.91
CA LYS A 81 2.21 -5.59 12.77
C LYS A 81 2.35 -4.42 11.79
N VAL A 82 3.55 -3.87 11.66
CA VAL A 82 3.83 -2.71 10.82
C VAL A 82 4.84 -3.10 9.75
N VAL A 83 4.56 -2.66 8.52
CA VAL A 83 5.37 -2.93 7.34
C VAL A 83 5.58 -1.60 6.61
N VAL A 84 6.78 -1.36 6.11
CA VAL A 84 7.04 -0.21 5.23
C VAL A 84 6.62 -0.55 3.81
N ARG A 85 5.87 0.34 3.18
CA ARG A 85 5.60 0.29 1.74
C ARG A 85 6.29 1.47 1.07
N ALA A 86 7.37 1.19 0.35
CA ALA A 86 8.18 2.20 -0.34
C ALA A 86 7.95 2.14 -1.85
N THR A 87 7.71 3.29 -2.47
CA THR A 87 7.77 3.44 -3.92
C THR A 87 9.20 3.75 -4.31
N LEU A 88 9.83 2.94 -5.16
CA LEU A 88 11.20 3.19 -5.62
C LEU A 88 11.16 4.04 -6.89
N PHE A 89 11.76 5.22 -6.77
CA PHE A 89 12.04 6.20 -7.83
C PHE A 89 13.53 6.14 -8.20
N ASP A 90 14.00 7.03 -9.07
CA ASP A 90 15.43 7.12 -9.44
C ASP A 90 16.30 7.86 -8.41
N ASP A 91 15.68 8.49 -7.40
CA ASP A 91 16.34 9.44 -6.49
C ASP A 91 16.29 9.02 -5.01
N ASN A 92 15.69 7.88 -4.69
CA ASN A 92 15.38 7.49 -3.31
C ASN A 92 15.91 6.10 -2.90
N PHE A 93 16.72 5.45 -3.72
CA PHE A 93 17.37 4.19 -3.36
C PHE A 93 18.15 4.30 -2.03
N GLN A 94 18.96 5.35 -1.88
CA GLN A 94 19.73 5.60 -0.65
C GLN A 94 18.84 5.89 0.56
N ASP A 95 17.63 6.42 0.36
CA ASP A 95 16.68 6.65 1.43
C ASP A 95 16.10 5.31 1.93
N ILE A 96 15.77 4.38 1.03
CA ILE A 96 15.29 3.04 1.38
C ILE A 96 16.37 2.25 2.14
N LEU A 97 17.63 2.34 1.71
CA LEU A 97 18.75 1.73 2.44
C LEU A 97 18.87 2.26 3.87
N LYS A 98 18.71 3.57 4.08
CA LYS A 98 18.75 4.17 5.43
C LYS A 98 17.58 3.70 6.31
N ILE A 99 16.39 3.55 5.73
CA ILE A 99 15.23 3.01 6.43
C ILE A 99 15.53 1.58 6.91
N HIS A 100 16.02 0.72 6.00
CA HIS A 100 16.42 -0.64 6.33
C HIS A 100 17.50 -0.70 7.41
N GLN A 101 18.57 0.08 7.27
CA GLN A 101 19.64 0.13 8.27
C GLN A 101 19.15 0.56 9.66
N ARG A 102 18.15 1.43 9.74
CA ARG A 102 17.60 1.88 11.03
C ARG A 102 16.61 0.88 11.65
N TYR A 103 15.86 0.17 10.81
CA TYR A 103 14.79 -0.74 11.20
C TYR A 103 14.94 -2.09 10.47
N PRO A 104 16.05 -2.81 10.67
CA PRO A 104 16.34 -4.03 9.91
C PRO A 104 15.32 -5.15 10.17
N GLU A 105 14.63 -5.11 11.30
CA GLU A 105 13.55 -6.03 11.65
C GLU A 105 12.20 -5.74 10.96
N ILE A 106 11.97 -4.51 10.48
CA ILE A 106 10.68 -4.14 9.88
C ILE A 106 10.70 -4.50 8.39
N PRO A 107 9.75 -5.32 7.89
CA PRO A 107 9.68 -5.63 6.48
C PRO A 107 9.45 -4.38 5.61
N ILE A 108 10.13 -4.33 4.47
CA ILE A 108 10.02 -3.26 3.47
C ILE A 108 9.54 -3.83 2.15
N LEU A 109 8.31 -3.51 1.76
CA LEU A 109 7.74 -3.81 0.45
C LEU A 109 8.09 -2.69 -0.53
N VAL A 110 8.97 -2.98 -1.48
CA VAL A 110 9.46 -2.02 -2.48
C VAL A 110 8.71 -2.15 -3.78
N MET A 111 8.06 -1.06 -4.20
CA MET A 111 7.25 -0.97 -5.41
C MET A 111 7.97 -0.09 -6.45
N PRO A 112 8.71 -0.68 -7.40
CA PRO A 112 9.43 0.11 -8.39
C PRO A 112 8.49 0.80 -9.38
N VAL A 113 8.77 2.07 -9.67
CA VAL A 113 8.10 2.78 -10.76
C VAL A 113 8.56 2.19 -12.10
N ARG A 114 7.59 1.76 -12.91
CA ARG A 114 7.85 1.13 -14.23
C ARG A 114 7.48 2.03 -15.43
N GLY A 115 6.66 3.06 -15.20
CA GLY A 115 6.14 4.00 -16.22
C GLY A 115 7.12 5.10 -16.65
N TYR A 116 6.74 5.85 -17.69
CA TYR A 116 7.60 6.82 -18.40
C TYR A 116 7.92 8.05 -17.52
N ILE A 117 9.20 8.34 -17.34
CA ILE A 117 9.88 9.60 -16.92
C ILE A 117 10.96 9.32 -15.85
N VAL A 118 10.69 8.46 -14.85
CA VAL A 118 11.60 8.25 -13.71
C VAL A 118 11.64 6.77 -13.33
N LYS A 119 12.68 6.04 -13.76
CA LYS A 119 12.81 4.59 -13.49
C LYS A 119 14.02 4.33 -12.59
N PRO A 120 13.88 3.45 -11.58
CA PRO A 120 15.02 2.97 -10.81
C PRO A 120 16.04 2.27 -11.70
N LYS A 121 17.31 2.31 -11.29
CA LYS A 121 18.37 1.58 -12.00
C LYS A 121 18.27 0.09 -11.72
N LYS A 122 18.72 -0.74 -12.65
CA LYS A 122 18.69 -2.20 -12.51
C LYS A 122 19.54 -2.66 -11.33
N GLU A 123 20.70 -2.04 -11.16
CA GLU A 123 21.66 -2.35 -10.10
C GLU A 123 21.08 -2.00 -8.72
N GLU A 124 20.23 -0.98 -8.63
CA GLU A 124 19.53 -0.60 -7.39
C GLU A 124 18.45 -1.62 -7.03
N LEU A 125 17.75 -2.17 -8.01
CA LEU A 125 16.78 -3.25 -7.79
C LEU A 125 17.47 -4.52 -7.30
N GLU A 126 18.54 -4.94 -7.98
CA GLU A 126 19.33 -6.11 -7.60
C GLU A 126 19.90 -5.94 -6.19
N ALA A 127 20.43 -4.77 -5.86
CA ALA A 127 20.93 -4.50 -4.51
C ALA A 127 19.85 -4.57 -3.43
N LEU A 128 18.59 -4.20 -3.73
CA LEU A 128 17.48 -4.32 -2.77
C LEU A 128 16.98 -5.76 -2.64
N GLU A 129 17.05 -6.57 -3.69
CA GLU A 129 16.65 -7.99 -3.67
C GLU A 129 17.59 -8.85 -2.80
N GLU A 130 18.84 -8.42 -2.61
CA GLU A 130 19.82 -9.09 -1.76
C GLU A 130 19.69 -8.74 -0.26
N LEU A 131 18.80 -7.81 0.12
CA LEU A 131 18.63 -7.40 1.51
C LEU A 131 17.60 -8.25 2.24
N ASP A 132 17.96 -8.70 3.45
CA ASP A 132 17.01 -9.33 4.36
C ASP A 132 15.83 -8.40 4.68
N ASN A 133 14.63 -8.96 4.79
CA ASN A 133 13.38 -8.24 5.07
C ASN A 133 13.00 -7.16 4.04
N VAL A 134 13.61 -7.15 2.85
CA VAL A 134 13.23 -6.29 1.73
C VAL A 134 12.63 -7.15 0.62
N TYR A 135 11.45 -6.75 0.13
CA TYR A 135 10.70 -7.49 -0.88
C TYR A 135 10.38 -6.58 -2.07
N VAL A 136 11.06 -6.81 -3.19
CA VAL A 136 10.87 -6.01 -4.41
C VAL A 136 9.75 -6.59 -5.27
N ALA A 137 8.73 -5.79 -5.58
CA ALA A 137 7.62 -6.23 -6.41
C ALA A 137 8.00 -6.40 -7.89
N ASN A 138 7.81 -7.64 -8.37
CA ASN A 138 8.08 -8.05 -9.75
C ASN A 138 6.82 -8.44 -10.56
N ASN A 139 5.63 -8.22 -9.99
CA ASN A 139 4.36 -8.52 -10.65
C ASN A 139 3.30 -7.45 -10.33
N CYS A 140 2.30 -7.31 -11.20
CA CYS A 140 1.18 -6.38 -11.02
C CYS A 140 -0.16 -7.13 -11.16
N PRO A 141 -0.93 -7.27 -10.06
CA PRO A 141 -2.22 -7.98 -10.07
C PRO A 141 -3.41 -7.11 -10.50
N ALA A 142 -3.16 -5.90 -11.00
CA ALA A 142 -4.16 -4.86 -11.24
C ALA A 142 -5.28 -5.32 -12.17
N GLY A 143 -6.50 -5.34 -11.66
CA GLY A 143 -7.71 -5.76 -12.35
C GLY A 143 -7.79 -7.27 -12.63
N ILE A 144 -6.86 -8.09 -12.16
CA ILE A 144 -6.89 -9.54 -12.39
C ILE A 144 -7.23 -10.27 -11.10
N SER A 145 -6.38 -10.09 -10.09
CA SER A 145 -6.55 -10.65 -8.74
C SER A 145 -6.57 -9.58 -7.66
N SER A 146 -6.35 -8.32 -8.02
CA SER A 146 -6.46 -7.16 -7.14
C SER A 146 -7.32 -6.09 -7.80
N PHE A 147 -8.24 -5.52 -7.03
CA PHE A 147 -9.19 -4.50 -7.49
C PHE A 147 -9.22 -3.36 -6.48
N VAL A 148 -9.63 -2.18 -6.94
CA VAL A 148 -9.87 -1.03 -6.07
C VAL A 148 -11.36 -0.74 -6.09
N ILE A 149 -11.98 -0.76 -4.93
CA ILE A 149 -13.34 -0.27 -4.74
C ILE A 149 -13.24 1.18 -4.30
N ALA A 150 -13.80 2.09 -5.10
CA ALA A 150 -13.80 3.52 -4.84
C ALA A 150 -15.25 4.02 -4.72
N PRO A 151 -15.49 5.12 -3.98
CA PRO A 151 -16.76 5.82 -4.05
C PRO A 151 -17.07 6.17 -5.50
N GLY A 152 -18.26 5.79 -5.99
CA GLY A 152 -18.73 6.19 -7.31
C GLY A 152 -19.15 7.66 -7.34
N LEU A 153 -19.76 8.09 -8.45
CA LEU A 153 -20.28 9.46 -8.58
C LEU A 153 -21.46 9.72 -7.63
N ASN A 154 -22.19 8.66 -7.28
CA ASN A 154 -23.18 8.67 -6.21
C ASN A 154 -22.82 7.62 -5.15
N PRO A 155 -22.02 7.99 -4.12
CA PRO A 155 -21.51 7.03 -3.13
C PRO A 155 -22.59 6.31 -2.33
N GLU A 156 -23.81 6.85 -2.25
CA GLU A 156 -24.94 6.20 -1.57
C GLU A 156 -25.59 5.10 -2.41
N LYS A 157 -25.29 5.03 -3.71
CA LYS A 157 -25.95 4.14 -4.67
C LYS A 157 -25.01 3.24 -5.45
N GLU A 158 -23.76 3.64 -5.63
CA GLU A 158 -22.82 2.89 -6.45
C GLU A 158 -21.37 2.99 -5.97
N LEU A 159 -20.64 1.90 -6.17
CA LEU A 159 -19.20 1.82 -5.99
C LEU A 159 -18.53 1.56 -7.34
N ASP A 160 -17.51 2.34 -7.65
CA ASP A 160 -16.69 2.14 -8.83
C ASP A 160 -15.65 1.04 -8.53
N VAL A 161 -15.52 0.07 -9.44
CA VAL A 161 -14.46 -0.94 -9.37
C VAL A 161 -13.39 -0.62 -10.40
N LEU A 162 -12.21 -0.25 -9.93
CA LEU A 162 -11.06 0.14 -10.73
C LEU A 162 -9.99 -0.96 -10.76
N ALA A 163 -9.17 -0.97 -11.80
CA ALA A 163 -8.06 -1.92 -11.95
C ALA A 163 -7.00 -1.77 -10.84
N CYS A 164 -6.55 -0.55 -10.57
CA CYS A 164 -5.66 -0.23 -9.45
C CYS A 164 -5.67 1.26 -9.13
N ILE A 165 -5.02 1.65 -8.03
CA ILE A 165 -4.98 3.04 -7.53
C ILE A 165 -4.26 4.02 -8.47
N PHE A 166 -3.33 3.53 -9.30
CA PHE A 166 -2.52 4.36 -10.20
C PHE A 166 -3.14 4.46 -11.59
N TYR A 167 -3.42 3.32 -12.25
CA TYR A 167 -3.99 3.29 -13.60
C TYR A 167 -5.46 3.73 -13.63
N ARG A 168 -6.21 3.51 -12.53
CA ARG A 168 -7.59 3.96 -12.32
C ARG A 168 -8.60 3.66 -13.43
N LYS A 169 -8.32 2.70 -14.32
CA LYS A 169 -9.28 2.25 -15.33
C LYS A 169 -10.50 1.62 -14.67
N LEU A 170 -11.68 2.16 -14.96
CA LEU A 170 -12.96 1.62 -14.53
C LEU A 170 -13.22 0.27 -15.22
N LEU A 171 -13.49 -0.76 -14.41
CA LEU A 171 -13.83 -2.11 -14.87
C LEU A 171 -15.34 -2.36 -14.80
N GLY A 172 -16.03 -1.66 -13.89
CA GLY A 172 -17.48 -1.69 -13.76
C GLY A 172 -17.91 -1.00 -12.47
N ARG A 173 -19.19 -1.18 -12.12
CA ARG A 173 -19.79 -0.62 -10.92
C ARG A 173 -20.57 -1.68 -10.18
N LEU A 174 -20.57 -1.60 -8.86
CA LEU A 174 -21.45 -2.37 -7.99
C LEU A 174 -22.57 -1.45 -7.53
N ARG A 175 -23.81 -1.76 -7.93
CA ARG A 175 -25.02 -1.04 -7.54
C ARG A 175 -25.91 -1.92 -6.69
N ASP A 176 -26.19 -3.11 -7.21
CA ASP A 176 -27.09 -4.09 -6.61
C ASP A 176 -26.32 -5.25 -5.96
N PHE A 177 -24.98 -5.25 -6.07
CA PHE A 177 -24.07 -6.26 -5.54
C PHE A 177 -24.38 -7.68 -6.05
N THR A 178 -24.71 -7.77 -7.34
CA THR A 178 -25.11 -9.03 -7.99
C THR A 178 -23.94 -9.82 -8.54
N LYS A 179 -24.16 -11.11 -8.78
CA LYS A 179 -23.16 -11.99 -9.39
C LYS A 179 -22.83 -11.55 -10.82
N GLU A 180 -23.82 -11.09 -11.56
CA GLU A 180 -23.70 -10.63 -12.95
C GLU A 180 -22.83 -9.38 -13.05
N GLU A 181 -22.98 -8.44 -12.12
CA GLU A 181 -22.08 -7.27 -12.00
C GLU A 181 -20.64 -7.72 -11.78
N LEU A 182 -20.42 -8.63 -10.81
CA LEU A 182 -19.10 -9.16 -10.50
C LEU A 182 -18.47 -9.88 -11.70
N GLU A 183 -19.19 -10.78 -12.36
CA GLU A 183 -18.68 -11.53 -13.52
C GLU A 183 -18.27 -10.60 -14.66
N LYS A 184 -19.04 -9.54 -14.92
CA LYS A 184 -18.70 -8.53 -15.92
C LYS A 184 -17.41 -7.78 -15.57
N ILE A 185 -17.27 -7.34 -14.31
CA ILE A 185 -16.07 -6.66 -13.81
C ILE A 185 -14.83 -7.56 -13.97
N LEU A 186 -14.93 -8.82 -13.56
CA LEU A 186 -13.85 -9.80 -13.68
C LEU A 186 -13.47 -10.05 -15.15
N LYS A 187 -14.45 -10.11 -16.05
CA LYS A 187 -14.22 -10.27 -17.50
C LYS A 187 -13.48 -9.08 -18.10
N GLU A 188 -13.81 -7.84 -17.72
CA GLU A 188 -13.07 -6.65 -18.18
C GLU A 188 -11.64 -6.62 -17.63
N GLY A 189 -11.47 -7.01 -16.37
CA GLY A 189 -10.19 -7.11 -15.71
C GLY A 189 -9.20 -8.05 -16.39
N ARG A 190 -9.66 -9.25 -16.81
CA ARG A 190 -8.84 -10.24 -17.54
C ARG A 190 -8.29 -9.76 -18.88
N LYS A 191 -8.79 -8.66 -19.43
CA LYS A 191 -8.31 -8.09 -20.70
C LYS A 191 -7.09 -7.18 -20.50
N LEU A 192 -6.72 -6.85 -19.28
CA LEU A 192 -5.59 -5.95 -19.01
C LEU A 192 -4.25 -6.65 -19.25
N PRO A 193 -3.25 -5.94 -19.78
CA PRO A 193 -1.89 -6.46 -19.85
C PRO A 193 -1.29 -6.57 -18.44
N ARG A 194 -0.22 -7.37 -18.29
CA ARG A 194 0.46 -7.58 -17.00
C ARG A 194 0.85 -6.28 -16.29
N PHE A 195 1.36 -5.29 -17.03
CA PHE A 195 1.69 -3.97 -16.48
C PHE A 195 0.92 -2.88 -17.24
N PRO A 196 -0.32 -2.57 -16.84
CA PRO A 196 -1.15 -1.62 -17.59
C PRO A 196 -0.65 -0.18 -17.51
N CYS A 197 0.14 0.17 -16.50
CA CYS A 197 0.74 1.49 -16.31
C CYS A 197 2.08 1.71 -17.04
N GLU A 198 2.57 0.71 -17.78
CA GLU A 198 3.78 0.84 -18.60
C GLU A 198 3.52 1.39 -20.00
N LYS A 199 2.24 1.52 -20.40
CA LYS A 199 1.81 2.04 -21.70
C LYS A 199 1.32 3.48 -21.63
#